data_AF-A0A132C9K9-F1
#
_entry.id   AF-A0A132C9K9-F1
#
_cell.length_a   1.000
_cell.length_b   1.000
_cell.length_c   1.000
_cell.angle_alpha   90.00
_cell.angle_beta   90.00
_cell.angle_gamma   90.00
#
_symmetry.space_group_name_H-M   'P 1'
#
loop_
_entity.id
_entity.type
_entity.pdbx_description
1 polymer ?
#
loop_
_entity_poly.entity_id
_entity_poly.type
_entity_poly.pdbx_seq_one_letter_code
_entity_poly.pdbx_strand_id
1 'polypeptide(L)'
;MTMDELSGWCGGGAYGVCVAFAVDGAPHDAAWLAHAALWLASLRGQPDDALWLDDGTLYFVRRYDCDVDAAALRIGIEQQGAVARWLGAHHEAARGMRHAGPCE
;
A
#
# COMPACT_ATOMS: atom_id res chain seq x y z
N MET A 1 12.91 0.02 -7.66
CA MET A 1 13.12 -1.09 -6.69
C MET A 1 12.11 -2.16 -7.00
N THR A 2 12.47 -3.42 -6.88
CA THR A 2 11.55 -4.55 -7.09
C THR A 2 11.73 -5.55 -5.96
N MET A 3 10.65 -5.98 -5.33
CA MET A 3 10.67 -6.96 -4.24
C MET A 3 9.45 -7.86 -4.35
N ASP A 4 9.64 -9.17 -4.49
CA ASP A 4 8.56 -10.15 -4.71
C ASP A 4 7.50 -9.66 -5.71
N GLU A 5 7.97 -9.29 -6.90
CA GLU A 5 7.17 -8.80 -8.04
C GLU A 5 6.54 -7.40 -7.86
N LEU A 6 6.59 -6.81 -6.67
CA LEU A 6 6.13 -5.45 -6.45
C LEU A 6 7.11 -4.43 -7.01
N SER A 7 6.62 -3.54 -7.85
CA SER A 7 7.35 -2.36 -8.28
C SER A 7 7.26 -1.26 -7.22
N GLY A 8 8.35 -0.55 -7.01
CA GLY A 8 8.38 0.49 -5.99
C GLY A 8 9.62 1.38 -6.07
N TRP A 9 9.70 2.31 -5.15
CA TRP A 9 10.88 3.15 -4.94
C TRP A 9 11.16 3.29 -3.45
N CYS A 10 12.40 3.64 -3.14
CA CYS A 10 12.80 4.00 -1.79
C CYS A 10 13.60 5.30 -1.85
N GLY A 11 13.47 6.12 -0.81
CA GLY A 11 14.18 7.39 -0.66
C GLY A 11 14.65 7.54 0.77
N GLY A 12 15.95 7.75 0.96
CA GLY A 12 16.55 7.99 2.28
C GLY A 12 16.75 9.48 2.55
N GLY A 13 16.68 9.85 3.83
CA GLY A 13 17.00 11.20 4.30
C GLY A 13 17.53 11.17 5.74
N ALA A 14 17.79 12.36 6.31
CA ALA A 14 18.34 12.50 7.65
C ALA A 14 17.46 11.90 8.76
N TYR A 15 16.18 11.65 8.47
CA TYR A 15 15.16 11.19 9.43
C TYR A 15 14.61 9.80 9.09
N GLY A 16 15.34 9.02 8.29
CA GLY A 16 14.99 7.64 7.96
C GLY A 16 14.79 7.38 6.47
N VAL A 17 14.05 6.32 6.15
CA VAL A 17 13.81 5.87 4.78
C VAL A 17 12.31 5.77 4.51
N CYS A 18 11.88 6.34 3.39
CA CYS A 18 10.56 6.10 2.83
C CYS A 18 10.66 4.96 1.83
N VAL A 19 9.76 4.00 1.92
CA VAL A 19 9.58 2.93 0.94
C VAL A 19 8.17 3.03 0.41
N ALA A 20 8.02 2.87 -0.90
CA ALA A 20 6.74 2.89 -1.57
C ALA A 20 6.61 1.66 -2.47
N PHE A 21 5.51 0.93 -2.32
CA PHE A 21 5.10 -0.12 -3.25
C PHE A 21 3.90 0.35 -4.06
N ALA A 22 3.95 0.13 -5.36
CA ALA A 22 2.80 0.29 -6.22
C ALA A 22 1.70 -0.70 -5.78
N VAL A 23 0.47 -0.20 -5.76
CA VAL A 23 -0.73 -1.01 -5.54
C VAL A 23 -1.33 -1.29 -6.91
N ASP A 24 -1.30 -2.56 -7.30
CA ASP A 24 -1.86 -2.99 -8.58
C ASP A 24 -3.39 -2.84 -8.62
N GLY A 25 -3.93 -2.80 -9.84
CA GLY A 25 -5.38 -2.80 -10.07
C GLY A 25 -5.98 -1.43 -10.40
N ALA A 26 -5.17 -0.42 -10.75
CA ALA A 26 -5.70 0.85 -11.27
C ALA A 26 -6.69 0.63 -12.45
N PRO A 27 -7.70 1.51 -12.65
CA PRO A 27 -8.00 2.71 -11.88
C PRO A 27 -8.74 2.40 -10.57
N HIS A 28 -8.32 3.05 -9.49
CA HIS A 28 -8.96 2.91 -8.18
C HIS A 28 -10.15 3.87 -8.06
N ASP A 29 -11.32 3.35 -7.67
CA ASP A 29 -12.48 4.20 -7.45
C ASP A 29 -12.42 4.93 -6.11
N ALA A 30 -13.04 6.11 -6.04
CA ALA A 30 -13.00 6.98 -4.86
C ALA A 30 -13.60 6.32 -3.60
N ALA A 31 -14.63 5.47 -3.76
CA ALA A 31 -15.24 4.79 -2.63
C ALA A 31 -14.28 3.73 -2.08
N TRP A 32 -13.65 2.92 -2.95
CA TRP A 32 -12.64 1.97 -2.52
C TRP A 32 -11.45 2.66 -1.85
N LEU A 33 -10.96 3.78 -2.38
CA LEU A 33 -9.87 4.57 -1.77
C LEU A 33 -10.24 5.05 -0.36
N ALA A 34 -11.47 5.52 -0.15
CA ALA A 34 -11.95 5.93 1.16
C ALA A 34 -11.97 4.76 2.15
N HIS A 35 -12.45 3.58 1.73
CA HIS A 35 -12.45 2.38 2.58
C HIS A 35 -11.03 1.89 2.88
N ALA A 36 -10.13 1.91 1.89
CA ALA A 36 -8.73 1.54 2.06
C ALA A 36 -8.04 2.48 3.06
N ALA A 37 -8.26 3.79 2.94
CA ALA A 37 -7.71 4.78 3.87
C ALA A 37 -8.26 4.60 5.30
N LEU A 38 -9.56 4.35 5.45
CA LEU A 38 -10.18 4.08 6.76
C LEU A 38 -9.65 2.78 7.38
N TRP A 39 -9.47 1.74 6.57
CA TRP A 39 -8.90 0.48 7.02
C TRP A 39 -7.45 0.68 7.49
N LEU A 40 -6.60 1.36 6.72
CA LEU A 40 -5.24 1.70 7.12
C LEU A 40 -5.22 2.50 8.42
N ALA A 41 -6.05 3.54 8.55
CA ALA A 41 -6.16 4.34 9.76
C ALA A 41 -6.63 3.52 10.99
N SER A 42 -7.33 2.41 10.78
CA SER A 42 -7.75 1.50 11.86
C SER A 42 -6.62 0.59 12.37
N LEU A 43 -5.56 0.40 11.58
CA LEU A 43 -4.38 -0.38 11.97
C LEU A 43 -3.56 0.42 12.99
N ARG A 44 -3.82 0.17 14.28
CA ARG A 44 -3.09 0.83 15.37
C ARG A 44 -1.59 0.51 15.30
N GLY A 45 -0.75 1.53 15.49
CA GLY A 45 0.70 1.38 15.64
C GLY A 45 1.53 1.64 14.37
N GLN A 46 0.93 2.09 13.27
CA GLN A 46 1.63 2.44 12.03
C GLN A 46 1.31 3.89 11.60
N PRO A 47 1.80 4.90 12.34
CA PRO A 47 1.44 6.32 12.10
C PRO A 47 2.01 6.89 10.79
N ASP A 48 2.98 6.22 10.20
CA ASP A 48 3.73 6.67 9.03
C ASP A 48 3.26 5.99 7.71
N ASP A 49 2.06 5.39 7.72
CA ASP A 49 1.42 4.80 6.55
C ASP A 49 0.62 5.83 5.75
N ALA A 50 0.83 5.86 4.44
CA ALA A 50 0.12 6.76 3.54
C ALA A 50 -0.24 6.08 2.21
N LEU A 51 -1.32 6.55 1.61
CA LEU A 51 -1.66 6.29 0.22
C LEU A 51 -1.32 7.53 -0.60
N TRP A 52 -0.46 7.37 -1.60
CA TRP A 52 -0.06 8.46 -2.50
C TRP A 52 -0.46 8.10 -3.92
N LEU A 53 -1.32 8.93 -4.53
CA LEU A 53 -1.64 8.86 -5.95
C LEU A 53 -0.70 9.77 -6.74
N ASP A 54 0.07 9.18 -7.65
CA ASP A 54 0.96 9.90 -8.57
C ASP A 54 0.80 9.35 -9.99
N ASP A 55 0.50 10.24 -10.93
CA ASP A 55 0.26 9.92 -12.36
C ASP A 55 -0.61 8.67 -12.60
N GLY A 56 -1.72 8.55 -11.85
CA GLY A 56 -2.66 7.42 -11.97
C GLY A 56 -2.21 6.12 -11.31
N THR A 57 -1.01 6.07 -10.76
CA THR A 57 -0.50 4.95 -9.96
C THR A 57 -0.71 5.24 -8.48
N LEU A 58 -1.29 4.28 -7.77
CA LEU A 58 -1.42 4.34 -6.33
C LEU A 58 -0.22 3.69 -5.66
N TYR A 59 0.40 4.38 -4.72
CA TYR A 59 1.49 3.87 -3.91
C TYR A 59 1.05 3.73 -2.45
N PHE A 60 1.38 2.60 -1.84
CA PHE A 60 1.37 2.45 -0.39
C PHE A 60 2.76 2.78 0.14
N VAL A 61 2.85 3.90 0.86
CA VAL A 61 4.09 4.50 1.34
C VAL A 61 4.18 4.32 2.85
N ARG A 62 5.37 3.92 3.32
CA ARG A 62 5.70 3.87 4.75
C ARG A 62 7.04 4.54 4.99
N ARG A 63 7.13 5.33 6.06
CA ARG A 63 8.40 5.84 6.60
C ARG A 63 8.90 4.90 7.70
N TYR A 64 10.19 4.60 7.66
CA TYR A 64 10.91 3.91 8.73
C TYR A 64 11.91 4.88 9.32
N ASP A 65 11.96 4.99 10.66
CA ASP A 65 12.90 5.86 11.36
C ASP A 65 14.37 5.45 11.12
N CYS A 66 15.29 6.37 11.33
CA CYS A 66 16.72 6.15 11.08
C CYS A 66 17.39 5.19 12.07
N ASP A 67 16.79 4.95 13.23
CA ASP A 67 17.31 4.11 14.31
C ASP A 67 16.74 2.68 14.31
N VAL A 68 15.87 2.35 13.33
CA VAL A 68 15.35 0.99 13.15
C VAL A 68 16.49 0.02 12.84
N ASP A 69 16.53 -1.12 13.53
CA ASP A 69 17.51 -2.15 13.24
C ASP A 69 17.22 -2.84 11.90
N ALA A 70 18.25 -3.44 11.30
CA ALA A 70 18.14 -4.04 9.97
C ALA A 70 17.13 -5.20 9.87
N ALA A 71 16.95 -5.98 10.95
CA ALA A 71 16.00 -7.09 10.96
C ALA A 71 14.57 -6.58 11.08
N ALA A 72 14.32 -5.61 11.96
CA ALA A 72 13.03 -4.92 12.08
C ALA A 72 12.67 -4.19 10.78
N LEU A 73 13.63 -3.52 10.14
CA LEU A 73 13.43 -2.86 8.84
C LEU A 73 12.99 -3.87 7.78
N ARG A 74 13.71 -5.00 7.66
CA ARG A 74 13.37 -6.04 6.69
C ARG A 74 11.96 -6.58 6.92
N ILE A 75 11.63 -6.95 8.15
CA ILE A 75 10.29 -7.45 8.52
C ILE A 75 9.23 -6.40 8.18
N GLY A 76 9.51 -5.13 8.50
CA GLY A 76 8.61 -4.03 8.23
C GLY A 76 8.36 -3.83 6.72
N ILE A 77 9.38 -3.98 5.88
CA ILE A 77 9.27 -3.86 4.42
C ILE A 77 8.50 -5.07 3.84
N GLU A 78 8.75 -6.28 4.33
CA GLU A 78 7.99 -7.48 3.94
C GLU A 78 6.50 -7.35 4.30
N GLN A 79 6.20 -6.84 5.50
CA GLN A 79 4.84 -6.52 5.94
C GLN A 79 4.18 -5.46 5.06
N GLN A 80 4.91 -4.38 4.73
CA GLN A 80 4.41 -3.34 3.84
C GLN A 80 4.04 -3.91 2.46
N GLY A 81 4.89 -4.77 1.89
CA GLY A 81 4.61 -5.46 0.63
C GLY A 81 3.37 -6.36 0.70
N ALA A 82 3.16 -7.06 1.82
CA ALA A 82 1.95 -7.86 2.04
C ALA A 82 0.68 -6.99 2.05
N VAL A 83 0.73 -5.81 2.68
CA VAL A 83 -0.39 -4.85 2.67
C VAL A 83 -0.66 -4.31 1.27
N ALA A 84 0.38 -3.94 0.50
CA ALA A 84 0.22 -3.48 -0.87
C ALA A 84 -0.48 -4.53 -1.77
N ARG A 85 -0.06 -5.80 -1.65
CA ARG A 85 -0.72 -6.92 -2.34
C ARG A 85 -2.16 -7.13 -1.91
N TRP A 86 -2.44 -7.02 -0.61
CA TRP A 86 -3.81 -7.14 -0.10
C TRP A 86 -4.71 -6.04 -0.65
N LEU A 87 -4.22 -4.80 -0.70
CA LEU A 87 -4.95 -3.67 -1.29
C LEU A 87 -5.31 -3.96 -2.76
N GLY A 88 -4.33 -4.39 -3.57
CA GLY A 88 -4.58 -4.74 -4.98
C GLY A 88 -5.62 -5.86 -5.14
N ALA A 89 -5.44 -6.97 -4.42
CA ALA A 89 -6.38 -8.10 -4.49
C ALA A 89 -7.80 -7.74 -4.02
N HIS A 90 -7.91 -6.92 -2.97
CA HIS A 90 -9.21 -6.46 -2.46
C HIS A 90 -9.90 -5.53 -3.45
N HIS A 91 -9.15 -4.69 -4.16
CA HIS A 91 -9.69 -3.87 -5.23
C HIS A 91 -10.27 -4.72 -6.36
N GLU A 92 -9.53 -5.72 -6.85
CA GLU A 92 -10.00 -6.63 -7.89
C GLU A 92 -11.27 -7.38 -7.47
N ALA A 93 -11.35 -7.87 -6.23
CA ALA A 93 -12.56 -8.49 -5.70
C ALA A 93 -13.75 -7.50 -5.67
N ALA A 94 -13.53 -6.26 -5.21
CA ALA A 94 -14.56 -5.22 -5.18
C ALA A 94 -15.03 -4.78 -6.58
N ARG A 95 -14.16 -4.89 -7.60
CA ARG A 95 -14.54 -4.69 -9.00
C ARG A 95 -15.35 -5.88 -9.54
N GLY A 96 -14.93 -7.11 -9.28
CA GLY A 96 -15.64 -8.32 -9.71
C GLY A 96 -17.09 -8.36 -9.21
N MET A 97 -17.32 -7.99 -7.95
CA MET A 97 -18.68 -7.89 -7.38
C MET A 97 -19.55 -6.80 -8.02
N ARG A 98 -18.95 -5.70 -8.52
CA ARG A 98 -19.69 -4.65 -9.24
C ARG A 98 -20.08 -5.05 -10.66
N HIS A 99 -19.34 -5.95 -11.30
CA HIS A 99 -19.65 -6.46 -12.65
C HIS A 99 -20.63 -7.65 -12.61
N ALA A 100 -20.68 -8.39 -11.50
CA ALA A 100 -21.67 -9.42 -11.23
C ALA A 100 -22.96 -8.79 -10.64
N GLY A 101 -23.55 -7.83 -11.37
CA GLY A 101 -24.87 -7.28 -11.04
C GLY A 101 -25.92 -8.39 -10.87
N PRO A 102 -27.02 -8.13 -10.15
CA PRO A 102 -27.97 -9.17 -9.78
C PRO A 102 -28.48 -9.88 -11.04
N CYS A 103 -28.36 -11.21 -11.06
CA CYS A 103 -29.05 -12.02 -12.04
C CYS A 103 -30.56 -11.79 -11.83
N GLU A 104 -31.17 -10.97 -12.68
CA GLU A 104 -32.63 -10.98 -12.90
C GLU A 104 -33.01 -12.19 -13.78
#